data_AF-A0A821MT18-F1
#
_entry.id   AF-A0A821MT18-F1
#
_cell.length_a   1.000
_cell.length_b   1.000
_cell.length_c   1.000
_cell.angle_alpha   90.00
_cell.angle_beta   90.00
_cell.angle_gamma   90.00
#
_symmetry.space_group_name_H-M   'P 1'
#
loop_
_entity.id
_entity.type
_entity.pdbx_description
1 polymer ?
#
loop_
_entity_poly.entity_id
_entity_poly.type
_entity_poly.pdbx_seq_one_letter_code
_entity_poly.pdbx_strand_id
1 'polypeptide(L)'
;SWEHLVQPGFDKHITVFTAVPTIYSKLIYDYDAKLASRPQTRDFVREQCSQMIRLMMCGSAALPESIYRRWYEISGHSLLERYGMTECGMALTNPLDGERIPGTVGRPMPGVVVRIVRENTTSPTGYETLVEADSDNTKVEIKSMFEMHFFYYYLKKQALLSINIF
;
A
#
# COMPACT_ATOMS: atom_id res chain seq x y z
N SER A 1 -1.67 20.20 -7.44
CA SER A 1 -3.12 20.49 -7.35
C SER A 1 -3.88 19.53 -8.25
N TRP A 2 -5.21 19.42 -8.11
CA TRP A 2 -6.06 18.59 -8.99
C TRP A 2 -5.89 18.93 -10.47
N GLU A 3 -5.64 20.20 -10.79
CA GLU A 3 -5.41 20.68 -12.14
C GLU A 3 -4.31 19.90 -12.87
N HIS A 4 -3.20 19.60 -12.20
CA HIS A 4 -2.10 18.85 -12.81
C HIS A 4 -2.43 17.36 -12.98
N LEU A 5 -3.40 16.85 -12.22
CA LEU A 5 -3.79 15.45 -12.25
C LEU A 5 -4.87 15.17 -13.30
N VAL A 6 -5.74 16.16 -13.60
CA VAL A 6 -6.91 15.98 -14.47
C VAL A 6 -7.08 16.98 -15.63
N GLN A 7 -6.22 18.00 -15.79
CA GLN A 7 -6.40 18.96 -16.90
C GLN A 7 -5.97 18.38 -18.26
N PRO A 8 -6.84 18.48 -19.28
CA PRO A 8 -6.45 18.30 -20.68
C PRO A 8 -5.55 19.46 -21.12
N GLY A 9 -4.49 19.18 -21.89
CA GLY A 9 -3.66 20.22 -22.53
C GLY A 9 -2.20 20.28 -22.11
N PHE A 10 -1.73 19.38 -21.24
CA PHE A 10 -0.29 19.10 -21.13
C PHE A 10 0.09 18.08 -22.20
N ASP A 11 1.13 18.38 -23.01
CA ASP A 11 1.68 17.44 -24.02
C ASP A 11 2.13 16.08 -23.44
N LYS A 12 2.17 15.95 -22.11
CA LYS A 12 2.44 14.71 -21.39
C LYS A 12 1.41 14.51 -20.28
N HIS A 13 0.45 13.62 -20.52
CA HIS A 13 -0.50 13.20 -19.49
C HIS A 13 0.17 12.32 -18.43
N ILE A 14 -0.19 12.54 -17.16
CA ILE A 14 0.21 11.63 -16.08
C ILE A 14 -0.55 10.32 -16.28
N THR A 15 0.20 9.24 -16.39
CA THR A 15 -0.36 7.90 -16.60
C THR A 15 -0.02 6.93 -15.47
N VAL A 16 0.95 7.29 -14.63
CA VAL A 16 1.31 6.61 -13.40
C VAL A 16 1.51 7.68 -12.33
N PHE A 17 0.84 7.55 -11.20
CA PHE A 17 0.96 8.47 -10.07
C PHE A 17 1.42 7.70 -8.82
N THR A 18 2.48 8.19 -8.17
CA THR A 18 3.01 7.60 -6.94
C THR A 18 3.11 8.67 -5.88
N ALA A 19 2.57 8.40 -4.70
CA ALA A 19 2.60 9.36 -3.60
C ALA A 19 2.50 8.67 -2.24
N VAL A 20 2.90 9.39 -1.20
CA VAL A 20 2.73 8.95 0.19
C VAL A 20 1.32 9.29 0.71
N PRO A 21 0.84 8.63 1.78
CA PRO A 21 -0.53 8.83 2.30
C PRO A 21 -0.90 10.30 2.55
N THR A 22 0.04 11.11 3.04
CA THR A 22 -0.19 12.54 3.34
C THR A 22 -0.52 13.38 2.09
N ILE A 23 0.00 13.00 0.92
CA ILE A 23 -0.34 13.66 -0.35
C ILE A 23 -1.77 13.33 -0.75
N TYR A 24 -2.18 12.06 -0.61
CA TYR A 24 -3.57 11.67 -0.85
C TYR A 24 -4.53 12.38 0.11
N SER A 25 -4.20 12.46 1.41
CA SER A 25 -4.99 13.24 2.37
C SER A 25 -5.20 14.68 1.93
N LYS A 26 -4.12 15.33 1.46
CA LYS A 26 -4.18 16.71 0.98
C LYS A 26 -5.06 16.85 -0.27
N LEU A 27 -4.92 15.94 -1.24
CA LEU A 27 -5.72 15.95 -2.45
C LEU A 27 -7.21 15.70 -2.16
N ILE A 28 -7.51 14.76 -1.25
CA ILE A 28 -8.89 14.52 -0.79
C ILE A 28 -9.47 15.76 -0.15
N TYR A 29 -8.73 16.39 0.78
CA TYR A 29 -9.16 17.64 1.42
C TYR A 29 -9.44 18.75 0.40
N ASP A 30 -8.52 18.96 -0.55
CA ASP A 30 -8.70 19.94 -1.63
C ASP A 30 -9.91 19.63 -2.52
N TYR A 31 -10.17 18.35 -2.80
CA TYR A 31 -11.34 17.91 -3.57
C TYR A 31 -12.63 18.21 -2.81
N ASP A 32 -12.70 17.82 -1.54
CA ASP A 32 -13.87 17.99 -0.69
C ASP A 32 -14.22 19.46 -0.49
N ALA A 33 -13.21 20.31 -0.32
CA ALA A 33 -13.40 21.74 -0.11
C ALA A 33 -13.83 22.50 -1.39
N LYS A 34 -13.36 22.09 -2.58
CA LYS A 34 -13.45 22.92 -3.79
C LYS A 34 -14.30 22.32 -4.91
N LEU A 35 -14.39 20.99 -4.97
CA LEU A 35 -14.91 20.27 -6.15
C LEU A 35 -16.13 19.41 -5.80
N ALA A 36 -16.22 18.87 -4.59
CA ALA A 36 -17.26 17.92 -4.19
C ALA A 36 -18.69 18.50 -4.21
N SER A 37 -18.86 19.83 -4.12
CA SER A 37 -20.18 20.47 -4.15
C SER A 37 -20.81 20.54 -5.55
N ARG A 38 -20.07 20.22 -6.62
CA ARG A 38 -20.52 20.34 -8.02
C ARG A 38 -20.58 18.96 -8.68
N PRO A 39 -21.77 18.37 -8.89
CA PRO A 39 -21.90 17.01 -9.46
C PRO A 39 -21.13 16.81 -10.77
N GLN A 40 -21.24 17.75 -11.71
CA GLN A 40 -20.55 17.68 -13.01
C GLN A 40 -19.02 17.64 -12.86
N THR A 41 -18.48 18.34 -11.87
CA THR A 41 -17.04 18.35 -11.59
C THR A 41 -16.58 17.02 -10.98
N ARG A 42 -17.41 16.40 -10.14
CA ARG A 42 -17.11 15.08 -9.55
C ARG A 42 -17.01 14.00 -10.62
N ASP A 43 -18.01 13.95 -11.51
CA ASP A 43 -18.07 12.98 -12.60
C ASP A 43 -16.90 13.18 -13.57
N PHE A 44 -16.59 14.44 -13.89
CA PHE A 44 -15.42 14.78 -14.70
C PHE A 44 -14.10 14.32 -14.07
N VAL A 45 -13.87 14.59 -12.78
CA VAL A 45 -12.63 14.18 -12.09
C VAL A 45 -12.49 12.66 -12.11
N ARG A 46 -13.57 11.93 -11.81
CA ARG A 46 -13.57 10.47 -11.81
C ARG A 46 -13.25 9.92 -13.20
N GLU A 47 -13.92 10.43 -14.23
CA GLU A 47 -13.74 9.98 -15.62
C GLU A 47 -12.32 10.28 -16.13
N GLN A 48 -11.79 11.47 -15.85
CA GLN A 48 -10.42 11.80 -16.24
C GLN A 48 -9.39 10.92 -15.52
N CYS A 49 -9.58 10.65 -14.23
CA CYS A 49 -8.69 9.75 -13.51
C CYS A 49 -8.73 8.32 -14.07
N SER A 50 -9.92 7.78 -14.35
CA SER A 50 -10.08 6.41 -14.85
C SER A 50 -9.54 6.23 -16.28
N GLN A 51 -9.71 7.23 -17.16
CA GLN A 51 -9.27 7.15 -18.55
C GLN A 51 -7.77 7.44 -18.72
N MET A 52 -7.24 8.42 -18.01
CA MET A 52 -5.89 8.95 -18.27
C MET A 52 -4.81 8.29 -17.42
N ILE A 53 -5.16 7.88 -16.19
CA ILE A 53 -4.20 7.32 -15.24
C ILE A 53 -4.39 5.82 -15.20
N ARG A 54 -3.33 5.08 -15.53
CA ARG A 54 -3.34 3.61 -15.58
C ARG A 54 -3.10 2.99 -14.21
N LEU A 55 -2.35 3.68 -13.35
CA LEU A 55 -1.93 3.16 -12.06
C LEU A 55 -1.68 4.29 -11.05
N MET A 56 -2.26 4.13 -9.87
CA MET A 56 -1.98 4.96 -8.70
C MET A 56 -1.43 4.11 -7.56
N MET A 57 -0.29 4.52 -7.02
CA MET A 57 0.44 3.77 -6.00
C MET A 57 0.59 4.58 -4.71
N CYS A 58 0.54 3.89 -3.59
CA CYS A 58 0.83 4.43 -2.27
C CYS A 58 1.96 3.64 -1.60
N GLY A 59 2.84 4.34 -0.88
CA GLY A 59 3.94 3.70 -0.17
C GLY A 59 4.58 4.60 0.86
N SER A 60 5.70 4.13 1.42
CA SER A 60 6.52 4.79 2.44
C SER A 60 5.89 4.98 3.83
N ALA A 61 4.58 4.80 3.97
CA ALA A 61 3.89 4.85 5.26
C ALA A 61 2.52 4.16 5.16
N ALA A 62 1.83 4.09 6.30
CA ALA A 62 0.52 3.49 6.37
C ALA A 62 -0.52 4.22 5.58
N LEU A 63 -1.25 3.46 4.76
CA LEU A 63 -2.45 3.96 4.11
C LEU A 63 -3.67 3.60 4.98
N PRO A 64 -4.23 4.59 5.70
CA PRO A 64 -5.54 4.43 6.32
C PRO A 64 -6.59 3.95 5.32
N GLU A 65 -7.39 2.99 5.74
CA GLU A 65 -8.53 2.48 4.96
C GLU A 65 -9.51 3.59 4.57
N SER A 66 -9.67 4.63 5.41
CA SER A 66 -10.49 5.80 5.11
C SER A 66 -9.97 6.59 3.90
N ILE A 67 -8.65 6.75 3.76
CA ILE A 67 -8.04 7.39 2.59
C ILE A 67 -8.21 6.50 1.36
N TYR A 68 -7.96 5.20 1.48
CA TYR A 68 -8.15 4.25 0.39
C TYR A 68 -9.57 4.31 -0.18
N ARG A 69 -10.58 4.19 0.69
CA ARG A 69 -12.00 4.19 0.31
C ARG A 69 -12.41 5.52 -0.31
N ARG A 70 -12.05 6.64 0.34
CA ARG A 70 -12.39 7.97 -0.18
C ARG A 70 -11.72 8.25 -1.51
N TRP A 71 -10.47 7.82 -1.70
CA TRP A 71 -9.77 7.98 -2.96
C TRP A 71 -10.41 7.17 -4.09
N TYR A 72 -10.84 5.94 -3.80
CA TYR A 72 -11.57 5.10 -4.75
C TYR A 72 -12.89 5.75 -5.20
N GLU A 73 -13.64 6.37 -4.29
CA GLU A 73 -14.86 7.12 -4.62
C GLU A 73 -14.59 8.29 -5.56
N ILE A 74 -13.50 9.03 -5.31
CA ILE A 74 -13.14 10.22 -6.09
C ILE A 74 -12.61 9.86 -7.48
N SER A 75 -11.64 8.94 -7.54
CA SER A 75 -10.83 8.70 -8.74
C SER A 75 -11.20 7.44 -9.52
N GLY A 76 -11.93 6.51 -8.88
CA GLY A 76 -12.15 5.16 -9.41
C GLY A 76 -10.95 4.21 -9.27
N HIS A 77 -9.82 4.70 -8.78
CA HIS A 77 -8.61 3.89 -8.59
C HIS A 77 -8.57 3.24 -7.22
N SER A 78 -8.40 1.92 -7.20
CA SER A 78 -7.92 1.20 -6.02
C SER A 78 -6.43 1.49 -5.85
N LEU A 79 -5.98 2.05 -4.73
CA LEU A 79 -4.56 2.35 -4.57
C LEU A 79 -3.73 1.07 -4.44
N LEU A 80 -2.62 0.98 -5.18
CA LEU A 80 -1.65 -0.11 -5.02
C LEU A 80 -0.68 0.25 -3.90
N GLU A 81 -0.88 -0.36 -2.73
CA GLU A 81 0.06 -0.25 -1.61
C GLU A 81 1.27 -1.17 -1.83
N ARG A 82 2.46 -0.63 -1.57
CA ARG A 82 3.72 -1.36 -1.59
C ARG A 82 4.60 -0.95 -0.41
N TYR A 83 5.45 -1.87 0.02
CA TYR A 83 6.45 -1.63 1.06
C TYR A 83 7.86 -1.85 0.52
N GLY A 84 8.74 -0.93 0.90
CA GLY A 84 10.14 -0.97 0.57
C GLY A 84 10.93 -0.06 1.50
N MET A 85 12.24 -0.28 1.52
CA MET A 85 13.20 0.53 2.27
C MET A 85 14.39 0.84 1.37
N THR A 86 15.23 1.79 1.77
CA THR A 86 16.44 2.13 1.02
C THR A 86 17.43 0.96 0.91
N GLU A 87 17.43 0.07 1.89
CA GLU A 87 18.37 -1.04 2.07
C GLU A 87 18.01 -2.26 1.21
N CYS A 88 16.71 -2.50 0.96
CA CYS A 88 16.23 -3.67 0.23
C CYS A 88 15.39 -3.33 -1.01
N GLY A 89 15.26 -2.04 -1.34
CA GLY A 89 14.40 -1.60 -2.43
C GLY A 89 12.93 -1.92 -2.14
N MET A 90 12.21 -2.42 -3.15
CA MET A 90 10.81 -2.81 -3.02
C MET A 90 10.72 -4.28 -2.59
N ALA A 91 10.19 -4.52 -1.38
CA ALA A 91 10.14 -5.87 -0.80
C ALA A 91 8.76 -6.51 -0.97
N LEU A 92 7.68 -5.77 -0.73
CA LEU A 92 6.30 -6.26 -0.76
C LEU A 92 5.46 -5.37 -1.67
N THR A 93 4.54 -5.97 -2.43
CA THR A 93 3.58 -5.24 -3.25
C THR A 93 2.23 -5.92 -3.31
N ASN A 94 1.15 -5.13 -3.31
CA ASN A 94 -0.15 -5.61 -3.79
C ASN A 94 -0.07 -5.97 -5.28
N PRO A 95 -0.93 -6.89 -5.76
CA PRO A 95 -0.91 -7.27 -7.15
C PRO A 95 -1.26 -6.09 -8.06
N LEU A 96 -0.63 -6.06 -9.23
CA LEU A 96 -0.95 -5.09 -10.27
C LEU A 96 -2.38 -5.29 -10.77
N ASP A 97 -2.79 -6.54 -10.95
CA ASP A 97 -4.13 -6.91 -11.41
C ASP A 97 -4.88 -7.68 -10.32
N GLY A 98 -6.19 -7.46 -10.22
CA GLY A 98 -7.05 -8.14 -9.24
C GLY A 98 -7.30 -7.34 -7.97
N GLU A 99 -7.75 -8.05 -6.93
CA GLU A 99 -8.20 -7.43 -5.69
C GLU A 99 -7.03 -6.92 -4.83
N ARG A 100 -7.18 -5.70 -4.30
CA ARG A 100 -6.23 -5.07 -3.39
C ARG A 100 -6.91 -4.90 -2.04
N ILE A 101 -6.32 -5.50 -1.00
CA ILE A 101 -6.89 -5.50 0.35
C ILE A 101 -6.36 -4.27 1.10
N PRO A 102 -7.23 -3.30 1.46
CA PRO A 102 -6.80 -2.09 2.15
C PRO A 102 -6.06 -2.40 3.45
N GLY A 103 -4.98 -1.67 3.72
CA GLY A 103 -4.18 -1.84 4.92
C GLY A 103 -3.22 -3.04 4.87
N THR A 104 -3.08 -3.67 3.70
CA THR A 104 -2.04 -4.68 3.46
C THR A 104 -1.04 -4.17 2.43
N VAL A 105 0.22 -4.57 2.55
CA VAL A 105 1.29 -4.22 1.59
C VAL A 105 1.51 -5.29 0.53
N GLY A 106 0.66 -6.32 0.52
CA GLY A 106 0.65 -7.42 -0.43
C GLY A 106 1.71 -8.50 -0.19
N ARG A 107 2.19 -9.11 -1.27
CA ARG A 107 3.09 -10.28 -1.26
C ARG A 107 4.55 -9.90 -1.54
N PRO A 108 5.52 -10.74 -1.14
CA PRO A 108 6.91 -10.57 -1.54
C PRO A 108 7.07 -10.49 -3.05
N MET A 109 7.96 -9.59 -3.48
CA MET A 109 8.41 -9.52 -4.86
C MET A 109 9.16 -10.80 -5.26
N PRO A 110 9.20 -11.15 -6.56
CA PRO A 110 10.02 -12.27 -7.03
C PRO A 110 11.47 -12.15 -6.57
N GLY A 111 11.99 -13.22 -5.96
CA GLY A 111 13.36 -13.25 -5.39
C GLY A 111 13.50 -12.62 -4.00
N VAL A 112 12.42 -12.11 -3.40
CA VAL A 112 12.39 -11.62 -2.02
C VAL A 112 11.81 -12.68 -1.10
N VAL A 113 12.52 -12.97 -0.01
CA VAL A 113 12.02 -13.79 1.11
C VAL A 113 11.83 -12.89 2.32
N VAL A 114 10.65 -12.93 2.92
CA VAL A 114 10.34 -12.20 4.15
C VAL A 114 10.11 -13.18 5.30
N ARG A 115 10.52 -12.78 6.50
CA ARG A 115 10.29 -13.55 7.72
C ARG A 115 9.69 -12.67 8.81
N ILE A 116 8.75 -13.25 9.56
CA ILE A 116 8.35 -12.72 10.87
C ILE A 116 9.00 -13.61 11.91
N VAL A 117 9.76 -12.98 12.80
CA VAL A 117 10.54 -13.67 13.82
C VAL A 117 10.15 -13.21 15.21
N ARG A 118 10.37 -14.08 16.20
CA ARG A 118 10.35 -13.74 17.63
C ARG A 118 11.76 -13.88 18.18
N GLU A 119 12.13 -13.03 19.12
CA GLU A 119 13.35 -13.22 19.91
C GLU A 119 13.32 -14.57 20.64
N ASN A 120 14.40 -15.32 20.52
CA ASN A 120 14.61 -16.58 21.20
C ASN A 120 16.10 -16.73 21.53
N THR A 121 16.44 -16.43 22.78
CA THR A 121 17.83 -16.43 23.28
C THR A 121 18.50 -17.81 23.26
N THR A 122 17.72 -18.88 23.09
CA THR A 122 18.26 -20.25 22.97
C THR A 122 18.53 -20.66 21.51
N SER A 123 18.02 -19.89 20.53
CA SER A 123 18.33 -20.09 19.12
C SER A 123 19.74 -19.60 18.79
N PRO A 124 20.52 -20.28 17.92
CA PRO A 124 21.84 -19.82 17.48
C PRO A 124 21.82 -18.42 16.83
N THR A 125 20.70 -18.03 16.22
CA THR A 125 20.52 -16.71 15.60
C THR A 125 19.95 -15.68 16.57
N GLY A 126 19.56 -16.09 17.78
CA GLY A 126 18.79 -15.26 18.71
C GLY A 126 17.32 -15.08 18.32
N TYR A 127 16.87 -15.70 17.22
CA TYR A 127 15.51 -15.56 16.69
C TYR A 127 14.90 -16.92 16.31
N GLU A 128 13.59 -17.02 16.45
CA GLU A 128 12.75 -18.11 15.98
C GLU A 128 11.82 -17.60 14.88
N THR A 129 11.78 -18.29 13.73
CA THR A 129 10.91 -17.90 12.61
C THR A 129 9.49 -18.39 12.87
N LEU A 130 8.53 -17.46 12.87
CA LEU A 130 7.10 -17.76 13.00
C LEU A 130 6.44 -17.91 11.63
N VAL A 131 6.84 -17.08 10.68
CA VAL A 131 6.32 -17.08 9.30
C VAL A 131 7.46 -16.79 8.35
N GLU A 132 7.51 -17.51 7.24
CA GLU A 132 8.36 -17.23 6.09
C GLU A 132 7.49 -17.17 4.83
N ALA A 133 7.70 -16.18 3.98
CA ALA A 133 6.98 -16.08 2.72
C ALA A 133 7.91 -15.63 1.57
N ASP A 134 7.62 -16.11 0.38
CA ASP A 134 8.16 -15.65 -0.89
C ASP A 134 7.02 -15.24 -1.85
N SER A 135 7.32 -15.05 -3.14
CA SER A 135 6.34 -14.66 -4.15
C SER A 135 5.23 -15.70 -4.37
N ASP A 136 5.52 -16.96 -4.11
CA ASP A 136 4.69 -18.10 -4.50
C ASP A 136 4.08 -18.82 -3.29
N ASN A 137 4.76 -18.80 -2.15
CA ASN A 137 4.46 -19.61 -0.98
C ASN A 137 4.55 -18.82 0.31
N THR A 138 3.63 -19.13 1.23
CA THR A 138 3.70 -18.70 2.63
C THR A 138 3.75 -19.94 3.51
N LYS A 139 4.82 -20.07 4.30
CA LYS A 139 4.97 -21.09 5.34
C LYS A 139 4.73 -20.46 6.69
N VAL A 140 3.79 -21.03 7.44
CA VAL A 140 3.35 -20.52 8.72
C VAL A 140 3.61 -21.58 9.78
N GLU A 141 4.50 -21.30 10.72
CA GLU A 141 4.76 -22.14 11.89
C GLU A 141 4.02 -21.55 13.10
N ILE A 142 2.70 -21.70 13.12
CA ILE A 142 1.89 -21.32 14.29
C ILE A 142 1.91 -22.45 15.30
N LYS A 143 2.47 -22.20 16.48
CA LYS A 143 2.45 -23.15 17.62
C LYS A 143 1.29 -22.84 18.58
N SER A 144 0.64 -21.67 18.50
CA SER A 144 -0.54 -21.35 19.31
C SER A 144 -1.50 -20.29 18.74
N MET A 145 -2.75 -20.29 19.23
CA MET A 145 -3.81 -19.35 18.83
C MET A 145 -3.50 -17.87 19.17
N PHE A 146 -2.66 -17.64 20.18
CA PHE A 146 -2.18 -16.31 20.55
C PHE A 146 -1.25 -15.72 19.46
N GLU A 147 -0.46 -16.59 18.80
CA GLU A 147 0.46 -16.20 17.73
C GLU A 147 -0.28 -15.79 16.46
N MET A 148 -1.43 -16.40 16.21
CA MET A 148 -2.32 -16.03 15.12
C MET A 148 -2.90 -14.61 15.31
N HIS A 149 -3.30 -14.27 16.54
CA HIS A 149 -3.82 -12.93 16.87
C HIS A 149 -2.72 -11.86 16.80
N PHE A 150 -1.51 -12.20 17.26
CA PHE A 150 -0.33 -11.32 17.17
C PHE A 150 0.08 -11.08 15.71
N PHE A 151 0.12 -12.13 14.87
CA PHE A 151 0.39 -12.04 13.43
C PHE A 151 -0.61 -11.11 12.72
N TYR A 152 -1.90 -11.28 13.01
CA TYR A 152 -2.97 -10.45 12.43
C TYR A 152 -2.89 -8.99 12.91
N TYR A 153 -2.56 -8.76 14.18
CA TYR A 153 -2.39 -7.43 14.74
C TYR A 153 -1.13 -6.72 14.21
N TYR A 154 -0.05 -7.47 14.01
CA TYR A 154 1.24 -6.99 13.54
C TYR A 154 1.17 -6.49 12.08
N LEU A 155 0.47 -7.24 11.21
CA LEU A 155 0.18 -6.81 9.85
C LEU A 155 -0.76 -5.60 9.80
N LYS A 156 -1.74 -5.51 10.71
CA LYS A 156 -2.68 -4.36 10.78
C LYS A 156 -2.07 -3.05 11.28
N LYS A 157 -1.01 -3.10 12.10
CA LYS A 157 -0.42 -1.89 12.70
C LYS A 157 0.68 -1.22 11.88
N GLN A 158 1.21 -1.89 10.87
CA GLN A 158 2.36 -1.46 10.06
C GLN A 158 3.68 -1.24 10.82
N ALA A 159 4.79 -1.53 10.12
CA ALA A 159 6.02 -0.75 10.18
C ALA A 159 6.90 -0.76 11.46
N LEU A 160 6.91 -1.83 12.28
CA LEU A 160 7.86 -1.94 13.39
C LEU A 160 8.40 -3.37 13.60
N LEU A 161 9.14 -3.92 12.65
CA LEU A 161 10.14 -4.94 12.94
C LEU A 161 11.35 -4.61 12.10
N SER A 162 12.41 -4.31 12.82
CA SER A 162 13.80 -4.51 12.43
C SER A 162 13.92 -5.74 11.54
N ILE A 163 14.04 -5.50 10.24
CA ILE A 163 14.64 -6.47 9.33
C ILE A 163 16.14 -6.39 9.65
N ASN A 164 16.58 -7.19 10.62
CA ASN A 164 18.01 -7.42 10.84
C ASN A 164 18.51 -8.23 9.65
N ILE A 165 19.12 -7.54 8.68
CA ILE A 165 20.02 -8.15 7.71
C ILE A 165 21.41 -7.80 8.22
N PHE A 166 22.07 -8.80 8.82
CA PHE A 166 23.45 -8.84 9.32
C PHE A 166 24.11 -7.52 9.75
#